data_AF-A0A5E4Q867-F1
#
_entry.id   AF-A0A5E4Q867-F1
#
_cell.length_a   1.000
_cell.length_b   1.000
_cell.length_c   1.000
_cell.angle_alpha   90.00
_cell.angle_beta   90.00
_cell.angle_gamma   90.00
#
_symmetry.space_group_name_H-M   'P 1'
#
loop_
_entity.id
_entity.type
_entity.pdbx_description
1 polymer ?
#
loop_
_entity_poly.entity_id
_entity_poly.type
_entity_poly.pdbx_seq_one_letter_code
_entity_poly.pdbx_strand_id
1 'polypeptide(L)'
;MWHEARRQEKMIRGMIVDYRRRAERRKDFYEKIKADPTQFLQIHGRPCKVILDPAVAAAGEGPAIMMPWQGDPNNMIDRFDVRAHLDYIAETKAPNIPPENLCPEERQCNYERYRILAQNVFLGIIP
;
A
#
# COMPACT_ATOMS: atom_id res chain seq x y z
N MET A 1 57.51 -22.45 -18.51
CA MET A 1 56.61 -23.62 -18.30
C MET A 1 55.96 -23.68 -16.92
N TRP A 2 56.62 -24.06 -15.81
CA TRP A 2 55.91 -24.23 -14.51
C TRP A 2 55.38 -22.91 -13.90
N HIS A 3 56.18 -21.84 -13.95
CA HIS A 3 55.77 -20.53 -13.43
C HIS A 3 54.57 -19.92 -14.19
N GLU A 4 54.46 -20.18 -15.49
CA GLU A 4 53.31 -19.75 -16.30
C GLU A 4 52.06 -20.53 -15.97
N ALA A 5 52.17 -21.87 -15.84
CA ALA A 5 51.04 -22.71 -15.43
C ALA A 5 50.49 -22.26 -14.06
N ARG A 6 51.36 -21.94 -13.11
CA ARG A 6 50.97 -21.46 -11.78
C ARG A 6 50.33 -20.06 -11.80
N ARG A 7 50.74 -19.20 -12.75
CA ARG A 7 50.12 -17.89 -12.98
C ARG A 7 48.72 -18.04 -13.57
N GLN A 8 48.52 -18.95 -14.53
CA GLN A 8 47.22 -19.28 -15.11
C GLN A 8 46.26 -19.87 -14.07
N GLU A 9 46.74 -20.79 -13.23
CA GLU A 9 45.96 -21.39 -12.15
C GLU A 9 45.44 -20.33 -11.15
N LYS A 10 46.29 -19.37 -10.76
CA LYS A 10 45.90 -18.26 -9.88
C LYS A 10 44.83 -17.37 -10.52
N MET A 11 44.94 -17.09 -11.82
CA MET A 11 43.96 -16.30 -12.57
C MET A 11 42.60 -17.01 -12.65
N ILE A 12 42.59 -18.30 -12.98
CA ILE A 12 41.37 -19.11 -13.08
C ILE A 12 40.67 -19.19 -11.71
N ARG A 13 41.42 -19.41 -10.62
CA ARG A 13 40.85 -19.45 -9.26
C ARG A 13 40.22 -18.11 -8.86
N GLY A 14 40.87 -16.99 -9.15
CA GLY A 14 40.29 -15.66 -8.90
C GLY A 14 38.99 -15.47 -9.67
N MET A 15 38.99 -15.86 -10.94
CA MET A 15 37.82 -15.76 -11.81
C MET A 15 36.63 -16.60 -11.30
N ILE A 16 36.88 -17.82 -10.78
CA ILE A 16 35.85 -18.68 -10.19
C ILE A 16 35.22 -18.04 -8.95
N VAL A 17 36.04 -17.48 -8.05
CA VAL A 17 35.55 -16.79 -6.84
C VAL A 17 34.71 -15.59 -7.21
N ASP A 18 35.15 -14.80 -8.18
CA ASP A 18 34.41 -13.62 -8.66
C ASP A 18 33.09 -14.01 -9.33
N TYR A 19 33.06 -15.09 -10.12
CA TYR A 19 31.82 -15.58 -10.71
C TYR A 19 30.84 -16.07 -9.65
N ARG A 20 31.31 -16.80 -8.64
CA ARG A 20 30.46 -17.23 -7.51
C ARG A 20 29.90 -16.02 -6.77
N ARG A 21 30.73 -15.03 -6.43
CA ARG A 21 30.29 -13.81 -5.73
C ARG A 21 29.33 -12.97 -6.57
N ARG A 22 29.47 -12.97 -7.89
CA ARG A 22 28.55 -12.31 -8.82
C ARG A 22 27.22 -13.06 -8.95
N ALA A 23 27.24 -14.39 -8.93
CA ALA A 23 26.04 -15.22 -8.94
C ALA A 23 25.23 -15.05 -7.65
N GLU A 24 25.87 -15.07 -6.48
CA GLU A 24 25.20 -14.83 -5.18
C GLU A 24 24.55 -13.44 -5.14
N ARG A 25 25.29 -12.37 -5.50
CA ARG A 25 24.70 -11.01 -5.56
C ARG A 25 23.48 -10.92 -6.47
N ARG A 26 23.49 -11.66 -7.59
CA ARG A 26 22.38 -11.67 -8.55
C ARG A 26 21.18 -12.42 -7.98
N LYS A 27 21.43 -13.55 -7.31
CA LYS A 27 20.41 -14.31 -6.60
C LYS A 27 19.78 -13.46 -5.50
N ASP A 28 20.58 -12.80 -4.67
CA ASP A 28 20.10 -11.90 -3.61
C ASP A 28 19.25 -10.74 -4.16
N PHE A 29 19.67 -10.15 -5.29
CA PHE A 29 18.91 -9.09 -5.96
C PHE A 29 17.53 -9.59 -6.42
N TYR A 30 17.48 -10.74 -7.09
CA TYR A 30 16.21 -11.27 -7.57
C TYR A 30 15.33 -11.79 -6.42
N GLU A 31 15.87 -12.44 -5.39
CA GLU A 31 15.07 -12.88 -4.23
C GLU A 31 14.46 -11.69 -3.47
N LYS A 32 15.14 -10.53 -3.39
CA LYS A 32 14.56 -9.29 -2.83
C LYS A 32 13.40 -8.72 -3.66
N ILE A 33 13.42 -8.92 -4.98
CA ILE A 33 12.42 -8.37 -5.92
C ILE A 33 11.34 -9.40 -6.27
N LYS A 34 11.56 -10.68 -5.91
CA LYS A 34 10.60 -11.78 -6.08
C LYS A 34 9.45 -11.70 -5.07
N ALA A 35 9.59 -10.90 -4.02
CA ALA A 35 8.45 -10.48 -3.21
C ALA A 35 7.43 -9.77 -4.12
N ASP A 36 6.16 -10.13 -3.99
CA ASP A 36 5.11 -9.64 -4.89
C ASP A 36 5.06 -8.10 -4.81
N PRO A 37 5.24 -7.37 -5.93
CA PRO A 37 5.18 -5.91 -5.93
C PRO A 37 3.83 -5.35 -5.43
N THR A 38 2.78 -6.17 -5.38
CA THR A 38 1.50 -5.81 -4.76
C THR A 38 1.50 -5.85 -3.23
N GLN A 39 2.46 -6.51 -2.56
CA GLN A 39 2.56 -6.54 -1.09
C GLN A 39 2.82 -5.16 -0.46
N PHE A 40 3.33 -4.20 -1.24
CA PHE A 40 3.58 -2.83 -0.80
C PHE A 40 2.62 -1.81 -1.40
N LEU A 41 1.81 -2.20 -2.39
CA LEU A 41 0.91 -1.28 -3.08
C LEU A 41 -0.42 -1.21 -2.33
N GLN A 42 -0.55 -0.24 -1.41
CA GLN A 42 -1.84 0.11 -0.84
C GLN A 42 -2.59 1.04 -1.80
N ILE A 43 -3.61 0.51 -2.49
CA ILE A 43 -4.52 1.32 -3.31
C ILE A 43 -5.69 1.75 -2.42
N HIS A 44 -5.69 3.01 -2.02
CA HIS A 44 -6.82 3.63 -1.34
C HIS A 44 -7.71 4.31 -2.38
N GLY A 45 -8.88 3.73 -2.65
CA GLY A 45 -9.88 4.34 -3.53
C GLY A 45 -10.83 5.24 -2.73
N ARG A 46 -10.88 6.53 -3.06
CA ARG A 46 -12.03 7.39 -2.72
C ARG A 46 -12.83 7.65 -4.00
N PRO A 47 -14.17 7.53 -3.99
CA PRO A 47 -14.98 8.01 -5.10
C PRO A 47 -14.65 9.48 -5.31
N CYS A 48 -14.13 9.82 -6.49
CA CYS A 48 -13.86 11.21 -6.87
C CYS A 48 -14.44 11.47 -8.25
N LYS A 49 -15.02 12.66 -8.43
CA LYS A 49 -15.49 13.12 -9.73
C LYS A 49 -14.37 13.92 -10.38
N VAL A 50 -13.82 13.41 -11.47
CA VAL A 50 -12.76 14.12 -12.20
C VAL A 50 -13.40 15.22 -13.05
N ILE A 51 -13.04 16.47 -12.78
CA ILE A 51 -13.45 17.65 -13.57
C ILE A 51 -12.22 18.11 -14.34
N LEU A 52 -12.28 18.05 -15.68
CA LEU A 52 -11.14 18.37 -16.54
C LEU A 52 -10.91 19.88 -16.72
N ASP A 53 -11.98 20.68 -16.63
CA ASP A 53 -11.90 22.14 -16.77
C ASP A 53 -11.47 22.79 -15.44
N PRO A 54 -10.32 23.49 -15.38
CA PRO A 54 -9.84 24.14 -14.17
C PRO A 54 -10.79 25.20 -13.62
N ALA A 55 -11.52 25.93 -14.48
CA ALA A 55 -12.44 26.97 -14.04
C ALA A 55 -13.67 26.35 -13.36
N VAL A 56 -14.18 25.25 -13.91
CA VAL A 56 -15.30 24.49 -13.32
C VAL A 56 -14.86 23.81 -12.02
N ALA A 57 -13.64 23.26 -11.98
CA ALA A 57 -13.10 22.66 -10.77
C ALA A 57 -12.94 23.69 -9.64
N ALA A 58 -12.34 24.85 -9.93
CA ALA A 58 -12.19 25.93 -8.95
C ALA A 58 -13.53 26.48 -8.45
N ALA A 59 -14.54 26.56 -9.33
CA ALA A 59 -15.88 26.96 -8.93
C ALA A 59 -16.55 25.94 -8.00
N GLY A 60 -16.34 24.63 -8.23
CA GLY A 60 -16.88 23.55 -7.41
C GLY A 60 -16.25 23.43 -6.01
N GLU A 61 -14.97 23.79 -5.88
CA GLU A 61 -14.23 23.75 -4.60
C GLU A 61 -14.30 25.08 -3.82
N GLY A 62 -15.07 26.06 -4.31
CA GLY A 62 -15.17 27.37 -3.68
C GLY A 62 -15.91 27.34 -2.33
N PRO A 63 -15.63 28.30 -1.42
CA PRO A 63 -16.29 28.39 -0.12
C PRO A 63 -17.81 28.68 -0.20
N ALA A 64 -18.29 29.10 -1.38
CA ALA A 64 -19.71 29.30 -1.64
C ALA A 64 -20.46 28.00 -2.02
N ILE A 65 -19.72 26.93 -2.33
CA ILE A 65 -20.24 25.62 -2.73
C ILE A 65 -19.94 24.56 -1.68
N MET A 66 -18.76 24.60 -1.07
CA MET A 66 -18.35 23.62 -0.07
C MET A 66 -18.73 24.07 1.35
N MET A 67 -19.17 23.12 2.18
CA MET A 67 -19.46 23.34 3.60
C MET A 67 -18.91 22.20 4.49
N PRO A 68 -18.61 22.46 5.78
CA PRO A 68 -18.14 21.43 6.71
C PRO A 68 -19.19 20.34 6.94
N TRP A 69 -18.80 19.08 6.77
CA TRP A 69 -19.63 17.94 7.10
C TRP A 69 -19.74 17.76 8.61
N GLN A 70 -20.95 17.83 9.16
CA GLN A 70 -21.18 17.72 10.62
C GLN A 70 -20.32 18.69 11.45
N GLY A 71 -19.93 19.84 10.87
CA GLY A 71 -19.07 20.83 11.51
C GLY A 71 -17.57 20.53 11.48
N ASP A 72 -17.12 19.41 10.89
CA ASP A 72 -15.70 19.10 10.74
C ASP A 72 -15.08 19.85 9.54
N PRO A 73 -14.16 20.81 9.77
CA PRO A 73 -13.55 21.59 8.70
C PRO A 73 -12.60 20.77 7.80
N ASN A 74 -12.18 19.57 8.24
CA ASN A 74 -11.30 18.71 7.44
C ASN A 74 -12.08 17.78 6.50
N ASN A 75 -13.41 17.76 6.61
CA ASN A 75 -14.30 16.93 5.82
C ASN A 75 -15.36 17.81 5.17
N MET A 76 -15.13 18.23 3.94
CA MET A 76 -16.02 19.15 3.24
C MET A 76 -16.97 18.39 2.32
N ILE A 77 -18.22 18.85 2.24
CA ILE A 77 -19.22 18.35 1.30
C ILE A 77 -19.81 19.49 0.47
N ASP A 78 -20.40 19.15 -0.67
CA ASP A 78 -21.20 20.10 -1.46
C ASP A 78 -22.42 20.53 -0.63
N ARG A 79 -22.68 21.84 -0.56
CA ARG A 79 -23.86 22.41 0.10
C ARG A 79 -25.18 21.94 -0.50
N PHE A 80 -25.17 21.49 -1.76
CA PHE A 80 -26.32 20.90 -2.45
C PHE A 80 -26.37 19.38 -2.33
N ASP A 81 -25.40 18.76 -1.63
CA ASP A 81 -25.51 17.35 -1.24
C ASP A 81 -26.76 17.17 -0.37
N VAL A 82 -27.57 16.17 -0.70
CA VAL A 82 -28.84 15.88 -0.01
C VAL A 82 -28.61 15.71 1.49
N ARG A 83 -27.44 15.19 1.89
CA ARG A 83 -27.11 14.99 3.29
C ARG A 83 -26.98 16.29 4.09
N ALA A 84 -26.65 17.42 3.44
CA ALA A 84 -26.60 18.74 4.08
C ALA A 84 -27.97 19.23 4.57
N HIS A 85 -29.04 18.65 4.04
CA HIS A 85 -30.42 19.03 4.33
C HIS A 85 -31.10 18.07 5.33
N LEU A 86 -30.36 17.10 5.87
CA LEU A 86 -30.87 16.19 6.89
C LEU A 86 -30.74 16.86 8.26
N ASP A 87 -31.88 17.06 8.94
CA ASP A 87 -31.91 17.60 10.32
C ASP A 87 -31.20 16.67 11.31
N TYR A 88 -31.20 15.37 11.03
CA TYR A 88 -30.58 14.34 11.84
C TYR A 88 -29.93 13.28 10.96
N ILE A 89 -28.68 12.98 11.26
CA ILE A 89 -27.92 11.90 10.63
C ILE A 89 -27.48 11.00 11.76
N ALA A 90 -28.02 9.78 11.80
CA ALA A 90 -27.65 8.82 12.81
C ALA A 90 -26.16 8.52 12.71
N GLU A 91 -25.45 8.51 13.84
CA GLU A 91 -24.08 8.03 13.89
C GLU A 91 -24.04 6.58 13.39
N THR A 92 -23.24 6.34 12.35
CA THR A 92 -22.93 4.98 11.91
C THR A 92 -22.03 4.34 12.96
N LYS A 93 -22.62 3.71 13.97
CA LYS A 93 -21.88 2.85 14.89
C LYS A 93 -21.47 1.61 14.10
N ALA A 94 -20.22 1.57 13.64
CA ALA A 94 -19.63 0.31 13.24
C ALA A 94 -19.83 -0.65 14.42
N PRO A 95 -20.51 -1.79 14.22
CA PRO A 95 -20.77 -2.68 15.33
C PRO A 95 -19.40 -3.14 15.83
N ASN A 96 -19.06 -2.76 17.07
CA ASN A 96 -17.86 -3.23 17.73
C ASN A 96 -18.13 -4.67 18.18
N ILE A 97 -18.14 -5.58 17.20
CA ILE A 97 -18.33 -7.01 17.42
C ILE A 97 -16.97 -7.53 17.86
N PRO A 98 -16.84 -8.00 19.11
CA PRO A 98 -15.60 -8.60 19.55
C PRO A 98 -15.22 -9.77 18.64
N PRO A 99 -13.94 -10.00 18.35
CA PRO A 99 -13.51 -11.06 17.44
C PRO A 99 -14.05 -12.45 17.80
N GLU A 100 -14.28 -12.70 19.09
CA GLU A 100 -14.87 -13.92 19.64
C GLU A 100 -16.34 -14.14 19.26
N ASN A 101 -17.07 -13.08 18.90
CA ASN A 101 -18.47 -13.11 18.53
C ASN A 101 -18.69 -13.13 17.01
N LEU A 102 -17.62 -13.02 16.21
CA LEU A 102 -17.68 -13.15 14.76
C LEU A 102 -17.81 -14.62 14.36
N CYS A 103 -18.60 -14.90 13.32
CA CYS A 103 -18.66 -16.26 12.79
C CYS A 103 -17.31 -16.63 12.13
N PRO A 104 -17.00 -17.94 11.99
CA PRO A 104 -15.74 -18.39 11.39
C PRO A 104 -15.45 -17.75 10.01
N GLU A 105 -16.48 -17.62 9.18
CA GLU A 105 -16.40 -17.03 7.84
C GLU A 105 -16.04 -15.54 7.90
N GLU A 106 -16.66 -14.77 8.79
CA GLU A 106 -16.35 -13.35 8.99
C GLU A 106 -14.93 -13.14 9.51
N ARG A 107 -14.47 -14.03 10.40
CA ARG A 107 -13.09 -14.03 10.89
C ARG A 107 -12.11 -14.30 9.75
N GLN A 108 -12.41 -15.24 8.88
CA GLN A 108 -11.59 -15.52 7.70
C GLN A 108 -11.57 -14.33 6.74
N CYS A 109 -12.72 -13.71 6.47
CA CYS A 109 -12.78 -12.52 5.63
C CYS A 109 -11.96 -11.35 6.21
N ASN A 110 -12.04 -11.13 7.53
CA ASN A 110 -11.22 -10.11 8.19
C ASN A 110 -9.72 -10.46 8.12
N TYR A 111 -9.35 -11.73 8.31
CA TYR A 111 -7.96 -12.15 8.12
C TYR A 111 -7.48 -11.86 6.71
N GLU A 112 -8.20 -12.28 5.66
CA GLU A 112 -7.79 -12.02 4.27
C GLU A 112 -7.75 -10.52 3.96
N ARG A 113 -8.70 -9.72 4.48
CA ARG A 113 -8.72 -8.26 4.33
C ARG A 113 -7.45 -7.59 4.88
N TYR A 114 -6.94 -8.08 6.01
CA TYR A 114 -5.78 -7.51 6.68
C TYR A 114 -4.52 -8.38 6.57
N ARG A 115 -4.53 -9.42 5.74
CA ARG A 115 -3.48 -10.43 5.67
C ARG A 115 -2.10 -9.84 5.40
N ILE A 116 -2.03 -8.92 4.44
CA ILE A 116 -0.78 -8.25 4.07
C ILE A 116 -0.26 -7.41 5.23
N LEU A 117 -1.13 -6.67 5.93
CA LEU A 117 -0.73 -5.89 7.11
C LEU A 117 -0.20 -6.80 8.22
N ALA A 118 -0.88 -7.91 8.50
CA ALA A 118 -0.43 -8.88 9.50
C ALA A 118 0.93 -9.51 9.13
N GLN A 119 1.13 -9.88 7.87
CA GLN A 119 2.39 -10.40 7.36
C GLN A 119 3.52 -9.36 7.44
N ASN A 120 3.25 -8.12 7.04
CA ASN A 120 4.23 -7.04 7.06
C ASN A 120 4.67 -6.71 8.49
N VAL A 121 3.74 -6.67 9.45
CA VAL A 121 4.05 -6.52 10.88
C VAL A 121 4.93 -7.67 11.38
N PHE A 122 4.59 -8.92 11.05
CA PHE A 122 5.40 -10.08 11.43
C PHE A 122 6.83 -10.02 10.86
N LEU A 123 6.97 -9.56 9.61
CA LEU A 123 8.25 -9.39 8.94
C LEU A 123 9.01 -8.13 9.35
N GLY A 124 8.44 -7.27 10.20
CA GLY A 124 9.03 -6.00 10.63
C GLY A 124 9.11 -4.95 9.52
N ILE A 125 8.30 -5.09 8.45
CA ILE A 125 8.25 -4.17 7.33
C ILE A 125 7.11 -3.17 7.61
N ILE A 126 7.46 -2.07 8.27
CA ILE A 126 6.54 -0.98 8.57
C ILE A 126 6.66 0.05 7.44
N PRO A 127 5.56 0.66 6.94
CA PRO A 127 5.64 1.83 6.06
C PRO A 127 6.31 3.04 6.73
#